data_AF-A0A914X9T2-F1
#
_entry.id   AF-A0A914X9T2-F1
#
_cell.length_a   1.000
_cell.length_b   1.000
_cell.length_c   1.000
_cell.angle_alpha   90.00
_cell.angle_beta   90.00
_cell.angle_gamma   90.00
#
_symmetry.space_group_name_H-M   'P 1'
#
loop_
_entity.id
_entity.type
_entity.pdbx_description
1 polymer ?
#
loop_
_entity_poly.entity_id
_entity_poly.type
_entity_poly.pdbx_seq_one_letter_code
_entity_poly.pdbx_strand_id
1 'polypeptide(L)'
;MSKRSSPDSDDLGVGGGDRSDSSSPIAKRQRLVEFEPIRLPSVSGVRDIEGLTLSVQNYKLSERLVHKERLRNELQKRVEQLERRQTQDDAMLCIINRCWNRLDEDVRILLQRFDAETAVEGEAGNEYDATKSFLAQLSHWDNEEIDEKQTQRVEFSRRAISKLVQAFDRIMQRNEKLTSLMKGTEVNGSATPDVADGDAKSIEEEKDEKTKATKVEVDKAIAELNSQLQSENLRLQLLVTELQAKNHDFSLKHAAHEDEISAMETKTEEMRNQLEEVKYELEKTMRREDKLDYRLAEVAKKHQTAELLLLELQSKVAGGAVAEQDGTAKISKNK
;
A
#
# COMPACT_ATOMS: atom_id res chain seq x y z
N MET A 1 19.34 46.48 -3.87
CA MET A 1 18.47 47.47 -4.52
C MET A 1 17.13 47.49 -3.80
N SER A 2 16.90 48.47 -2.93
CA SER A 2 15.59 49.07 -2.67
C SER A 2 15.88 50.39 -1.93
N LYS A 3 15.36 51.49 -2.46
CA LYS A 3 15.85 52.86 -2.27
C LYS A 3 14.89 53.69 -1.40
N ARG A 4 15.49 54.55 -0.56
CA ARG A 4 15.06 55.91 -0.15
C ARG A 4 13.86 55.96 0.84
N SER A 5 13.77 56.90 1.78
CA SER A 5 14.07 58.34 1.67
C SER A 5 14.31 59.00 3.05
N SER A 6 15.27 59.92 3.11
CA SER A 6 15.21 61.10 4.01
C SER A 6 14.56 62.26 3.26
N PRO A 7 14.08 63.31 3.95
CA PRO A 7 14.03 64.64 3.39
C PRO A 7 14.89 65.65 4.16
N ASP A 8 15.35 66.58 3.33
CA ASP A 8 16.28 67.69 3.47
C ASP A 8 15.64 68.94 4.09
N SER A 9 16.47 69.93 4.45
CA SER A 9 16.22 71.39 4.30
C SER A 9 17.43 72.20 4.81
N ASP A 10 18.23 72.72 3.87
CA ASP A 10 18.46 74.16 3.57
C ASP A 10 18.91 75.12 4.71
N ASP A 11 19.76 76.14 4.54
CA ASP A 11 20.57 76.70 3.44
C ASP A 11 21.39 77.91 3.99
N LEU A 12 22.56 78.16 3.40
CA LEU A 12 23.37 79.39 3.22
C LEU A 12 23.63 80.46 4.32
N GLY A 13 24.93 80.83 4.47
CA GLY A 13 25.33 82.25 4.30
C GLY A 13 26.36 82.92 5.24
N VAL A 14 27.66 82.83 4.90
CA VAL A 14 28.71 83.90 4.85
C VAL A 14 29.10 84.75 6.08
N GLY A 15 30.43 84.86 6.31
CA GLY A 15 31.10 86.11 6.72
C GLY A 15 32.06 86.01 7.92
N GLY A 16 33.37 86.16 7.69
CA GLY A 16 34.42 86.04 8.72
C GLY A 16 34.84 87.34 9.42
N GLY A 17 35.68 87.19 10.45
CA GLY A 17 36.64 88.21 10.88
C GLY A 17 36.58 88.71 12.33
N ASP A 18 37.35 88.04 13.20
CA ASP A 18 38.20 88.56 14.31
C ASP A 18 37.66 88.92 15.73
N ARG A 19 38.41 88.37 16.70
CA ARG A 19 38.74 88.73 18.10
C ARG A 19 37.71 88.85 19.24
N SER A 20 37.87 87.89 20.18
CA SER A 20 37.94 87.97 21.67
C SER A 20 37.04 88.94 22.44
N ASP A 21 36.21 88.44 23.37
CA ASP A 21 36.58 88.29 24.79
C ASP A 21 35.45 87.63 25.62
N SER A 22 35.86 86.89 26.66
CA SER A 22 35.17 86.51 27.91
C SER A 22 33.69 86.02 27.98
N SER A 23 33.53 84.95 28.77
CA SER A 23 32.37 84.60 29.63
C SER A 23 31.09 83.96 29.03
N SER A 24 31.09 82.61 28.91
CA SER A 24 29.95 81.65 28.85
C SER A 24 28.78 81.95 27.88
N PRO A 25 27.76 81.09 27.71
CA PRO A 25 27.65 79.61 27.58
C PRO A 25 27.22 79.25 26.12
N ILE A 26 26.94 77.97 25.77
CA ILE A 26 25.87 77.58 24.81
C ILE A 26 25.76 76.04 24.75
N ALA A 27 24.55 75.57 25.04
CA ALA A 27 24.14 74.18 25.01
C ALA A 27 24.24 73.59 23.59
N LYS A 28 25.08 72.58 23.42
CA LYS A 28 25.00 71.67 22.27
C LYS A 28 24.09 70.51 22.67
N ARG A 29 22.86 70.50 22.16
CA ARG A 29 21.96 69.33 22.20
C ARG A 29 22.60 68.20 21.39
N GLN A 30 23.43 67.39 22.03
CA GLN A 30 23.83 66.10 21.50
C GLN A 30 22.67 65.14 21.75
N ARG A 31 22.05 64.61 20.68
CA ARG A 31 21.25 63.39 20.81
C ARG A 31 22.24 62.27 21.12
N LEU A 32 22.53 62.10 22.41
CA LEU A 32 23.33 60.99 22.90
C LEU A 32 22.42 59.77 22.87
N VAL A 33 22.62 58.87 21.90
CA VAL A 33 22.14 57.50 22.05
C VAL A 33 23.01 56.91 23.14
N GLU A 34 22.53 56.94 24.37
CA GLU A 34 23.17 56.31 25.51
C GLU A 34 23.07 54.80 25.33
N PHE A 35 24.15 54.20 24.85
CA PHE A 35 24.31 52.75 24.94
C PHE A 35 24.70 52.42 26.36
N GLU A 36 23.98 51.47 26.96
CA GLU A 36 24.35 50.93 28.26
C GLU A 36 25.79 50.36 28.17
N PRO A 37 26.71 50.76 29.07
CA PRO A 37 28.09 50.29 29.04
C PRO A 37 28.12 48.76 29.13
N ILE A 38 28.60 48.10 28.08
CA ILE A 38 28.76 46.64 28.07
C ILE A 38 29.82 46.28 29.12
N ARG A 39 29.38 45.71 30.23
CA ARG A 39 30.28 45.22 31.29
C ARG A 39 30.92 43.92 30.84
N LEU A 40 32.20 43.99 30.46
CA LEU A 40 32.98 42.79 30.19
C LEU A 40 33.32 42.07 31.50
N PRO A 41 33.20 40.73 31.56
CA PRO A 41 33.63 39.95 32.72
C PRO A 41 35.11 40.21 33.03
N SER A 42 35.47 40.31 34.31
CA SER A 42 36.88 40.42 34.71
C SER A 42 37.60 39.12 34.36
N VAL A 43 38.64 39.21 33.53
CA VAL A 43 39.43 38.08 33.08
C VAL A 43 40.73 38.07 33.87
N SER A 44 41.01 36.98 34.60
CA SER A 44 42.24 36.86 35.42
C SER A 44 43.39 36.17 34.69
N GLY A 45 43.13 35.52 33.55
CA GLY A 45 44.16 34.95 32.67
C GLY A 45 43.59 34.28 31.41
N VAL A 46 44.48 33.75 30.56
CA VAL A 46 44.12 33.11 29.27
C VAL A 46 43.11 31.97 29.43
N ARG A 47 43.19 31.20 30.53
CA ARG A 47 42.26 30.10 30.85
C ARG A 47 40.81 30.57 31.01
N ASP A 48 40.57 31.78 31.55
CA ASP A 48 39.22 32.33 31.70
C ASP A 48 38.62 32.73 30.34
N ILE A 49 39.46 33.24 29.43
CA ILE A 49 39.08 33.56 28.05
C ILE A 49 38.73 32.29 27.28
N GLU A 50 39.54 31.24 27.42
CA GLU A 50 39.28 29.93 26.82
C GLU A 50 37.99 29.31 27.34
N GLY A 51 37.74 29.36 28.66
CA GLY A 51 36.50 28.90 29.28
C GLY A 51 35.27 29.65 28.76
N LEU A 52 35.33 30.98 28.64
CA LEU A 52 34.24 31.79 28.10
C LEU A 52 34.01 31.52 26.61
N THR A 53 35.08 31.34 25.84
CA THR A 53 35.02 30.98 24.42
C THR A 53 34.34 29.63 24.21
N LEU A 54 34.71 28.63 25.01
CA LEU A 54 34.07 27.31 25.00
C LEU A 54 32.59 27.40 25.39
N SER A 55 32.23 28.22 26.39
CA SER A 55 30.84 28.45 26.76
C SER A 55 30.00 29.02 25.60
N VAL A 56 30.53 30.02 24.89
CA VAL A 56 29.85 30.60 23.73
C VAL A 56 29.76 29.61 22.56
N GLN A 57 30.82 28.84 22.32
CA GLN A 57 30.81 27.79 21.29
C GLN A 57 29.77 26.70 21.62
N ASN A 58 29.71 26.24 22.87
CA ASN A 58 28.73 25.27 23.35
C ASN A 58 27.30 25.81 23.23
N TYR A 59 27.08 27.08 23.56
CA TYR A 59 25.78 27.73 23.36
C TYR A 59 25.36 27.72 21.87
N LYS A 60 26.24 28.15 20.96
CA LYS A 60 25.97 28.14 19.51
C LYS A 60 25.74 26.74 18.95
N LEU A 61 26.48 25.74 19.44
CA LEU A 61 26.27 24.34 19.09
C LEU A 61 24.91 23.84 19.59
N SER A 62 24.52 24.22 20.80
CA SER A 62 23.21 23.90 21.38
C SER A 62 22.07 24.49 20.55
N GLU A 63 22.16 25.76 20.15
CA GLU A 63 21.17 26.38 19.25
C GLU A 63 21.07 25.66 17.90
N ARG A 64 22.21 25.30 17.30
CA ARG A 64 22.24 24.52 16.04
C ARG A 64 21.62 23.13 16.22
N LEU A 65 21.86 22.48 17.35
CA LEU A 65 21.29 21.18 17.68
C LEU A 65 19.77 21.30 17.79
N VAL A 66 19.27 22.25 18.57
CA VAL A 66 17.83 22.50 18.74
C VAL A 66 17.17 22.81 17.39
N HIS A 67 17.81 23.61 16.52
CA HIS A 67 17.28 23.87 15.19
C HIS A 67 17.21 22.60 14.33
N LYS A 68 18.27 21.78 14.32
CA LYS A 68 18.27 20.49 13.62
C LYS A 68 17.22 19.52 14.18
N GLU A 69 16.97 19.56 15.48
CA GLU A 69 15.95 18.74 16.13
C GLU A 69 14.54 19.16 15.71
N ARG A 70 14.25 20.48 15.63
CA ARG A 70 12.98 20.96 15.06
C ARG A 70 12.78 20.48 13.63
N LEU A 71 13.79 20.62 12.77
CA LEU A 71 13.72 20.16 11.38
C LEU A 71 13.53 18.64 11.29
N ARG A 72 14.22 17.87 12.13
CA ARG A 72 14.04 16.41 12.21
C ARG A 72 12.59 16.08 12.56
N ASN A 73 12.02 16.74 13.57
CA ASN A 73 10.63 16.52 13.99
C ASN A 73 9.63 16.90 12.90
N GLU A 74 9.89 17.97 12.14
CA GLU A 74 9.06 18.35 10.99
C GLU A 74 9.11 17.31 9.86
N LEU A 75 10.32 16.83 9.52
CA LEU A 75 10.49 15.78 8.53
C LEU A 75 9.86 14.46 8.99
N GLN A 76 10.00 14.10 10.26
CA GLN A 76 9.38 12.90 10.82
C GLN A 76 7.84 12.97 10.73
N LYS A 77 7.23 14.10 11.11
CA LYS A 77 5.79 14.31 10.92
C LYS A 77 5.38 14.20 9.45
N ARG A 78 6.21 14.70 8.53
CA ARG A 78 5.95 14.63 7.10
C ARG A 78 6.03 13.19 6.58
N VAL A 79 7.00 12.40 7.05
CA VAL A 79 7.11 10.97 6.74
C VAL A 79 5.86 10.24 7.23
N GLU A 80 5.48 10.39 8.50
CA GLU A 80 4.28 9.75 9.03
C GLU A 80 3.00 10.16 8.27
N GLN A 81 2.92 11.41 7.79
CA GLN A 81 1.78 11.83 6.96
C GLN A 81 1.77 11.12 5.60
N LEU A 82 2.93 10.99 4.96
CA LEU A 82 3.07 10.32 3.67
C LEU A 82 2.80 8.81 3.81
N GLU A 83 3.28 8.17 4.87
CA GLU A 83 2.99 6.75 5.18
C GLU A 83 1.49 6.52 5.37
N ARG A 84 0.80 7.38 6.15
CA ARG A 84 -0.67 7.30 6.28
C ARG A 84 -1.37 7.44 4.92
N ARG A 85 -0.93 8.37 4.07
CA ARG A 85 -1.49 8.51 2.72
C ARG A 85 -1.22 7.26 1.87
N GLN A 86 -0.02 6.70 1.93
CA GLN A 86 0.34 5.49 1.20
C GLN A 86 -0.57 4.32 1.58
N THR A 87 -0.80 4.08 2.88
CA THR A 87 -1.73 3.02 3.30
C THR A 87 -3.17 3.23 2.80
N GLN A 88 -3.61 4.48 2.69
CA GLN A 88 -4.91 4.82 2.11
C GLN A 88 -4.93 4.59 0.59
N ASP A 89 -3.89 5.02 -0.12
CA ASP A 89 -3.72 4.84 -1.56
C ASP A 89 -3.68 3.32 -1.90
N ASP A 90 -2.97 2.51 -1.13
CA ASP A 90 -2.92 1.05 -1.25
C ASP A 90 -4.30 0.40 -1.07
N ALA A 91 -5.07 0.85 -0.06
CA ALA A 91 -6.44 0.38 0.14
C ALA A 91 -7.36 0.75 -1.04
N MET A 92 -7.21 1.96 -1.60
CA MET A 92 -7.96 2.37 -2.80
C MET A 92 -7.59 1.52 -4.01
N LEU A 93 -6.30 1.21 -4.23
CA LEU A 93 -5.84 0.34 -5.32
C LEU A 93 -6.47 -1.06 -5.23
N CYS A 94 -6.55 -1.64 -4.03
CA CYS A 94 -7.23 -2.92 -3.81
C CYS A 94 -8.72 -2.87 -4.20
N ILE A 95 -9.43 -1.80 -3.81
CA ILE A 95 -10.84 -1.62 -4.15
C ILE A 95 -11.02 -1.49 -5.67
N ILE A 96 -10.20 -0.66 -6.32
CA ILE A 96 -10.24 -0.45 -7.78
C ILE A 96 -9.99 -1.77 -8.51
N ASN A 97 -8.95 -2.53 -8.11
CA ASN A 97 -8.64 -3.81 -8.71
C ASN A 97 -9.79 -4.82 -8.58
N ARG A 98 -10.43 -4.88 -7.41
CA ARG A 98 -11.59 -5.75 -7.19
C ARG A 98 -12.77 -5.37 -8.10
N CYS A 99 -13.08 -4.08 -8.21
CA CYS A 99 -14.14 -3.60 -9.11
C CYS A 99 -13.82 -3.90 -10.57
N TRP A 100 -12.55 -3.79 -10.98
CA TRP A 100 -12.12 -4.11 -12.33
C TRP A 100 -12.22 -5.60 -12.64
N ASN A 101 -11.71 -6.46 -11.75
CA ASN A 101 -11.86 -7.91 -11.86
C ASN A 101 -13.33 -8.33 -11.95
N ARG A 102 -14.21 -7.64 -11.22
CA ARG A 102 -15.64 -7.87 -11.29
C ARG A 102 -16.22 -7.50 -12.65
N LEU A 103 -15.84 -6.35 -13.20
CA LEU A 103 -16.26 -5.92 -14.53
C LEU A 103 -15.83 -6.95 -15.60
N ASP A 104 -14.55 -7.36 -15.57
CA ASP A 104 -14.00 -8.34 -16.50
C ASP A 104 -14.81 -9.65 -16.47
N GLU A 105 -15.15 -10.11 -15.27
CA GLU A 105 -15.96 -11.33 -15.07
C GLU A 105 -17.39 -11.19 -15.59
N ASP A 106 -18.06 -10.07 -15.27
CA ASP A 106 -19.44 -9.84 -15.70
C ASP A 106 -19.51 -9.74 -17.24
N VAL A 107 -18.53 -9.09 -17.90
CA VAL A 107 -18.43 -9.06 -19.37
C VAL A 107 -18.19 -10.44 -19.96
N ARG A 108 -17.30 -11.24 -19.35
CA ARG A 108 -17.02 -12.62 -19.78
C ARG A 108 -18.26 -13.50 -19.71
N ILE A 109 -19.03 -13.43 -18.61
CA ILE A 109 -20.27 -14.18 -18.44
C ILE A 109 -21.33 -13.74 -19.45
N LEU A 110 -21.46 -12.44 -19.70
CA LEU A 110 -22.40 -11.91 -20.70
C LEU A 110 -22.04 -12.40 -22.11
N LEU A 111 -20.76 -12.39 -22.47
CA LEU A 111 -20.29 -12.95 -23.75
C LEU A 111 -20.58 -14.45 -23.86
N GLN A 112 -20.35 -15.23 -22.80
CA GLN A 112 -20.66 -16.65 -22.79
C GLN A 112 -22.17 -16.92 -22.96
N ARG A 113 -23.03 -16.01 -22.49
CA ARG A 113 -24.50 -16.11 -22.62
C ARG A 113 -25.01 -15.70 -24.00
N PHE A 114 -24.48 -14.60 -24.53
CA PHE A 114 -25.06 -13.90 -25.68
C PHE A 114 -24.28 -14.09 -26.98
N ASP A 115 -23.04 -14.56 -26.90
CA ASP A 115 -22.16 -14.82 -28.05
C ASP A 115 -21.75 -16.29 -28.17
N ALA A 116 -22.52 -17.22 -27.57
CA ALA A 116 -22.21 -18.66 -27.54
C ALA A 116 -22.05 -19.30 -28.94
N GLU A 117 -22.58 -18.67 -29.99
CA GLU A 117 -22.49 -19.14 -31.38
C GLU A 117 -21.14 -18.79 -32.06
N THR A 118 -20.39 -17.81 -31.54
CA THR A 118 -19.08 -17.37 -32.09
C THR A 118 -17.94 -17.37 -31.09
N ALA A 119 -18.18 -17.80 -29.85
CA ALA A 119 -17.17 -17.88 -28.82
C ALA A 119 -16.11 -18.95 -29.15
N VAL A 120 -14.87 -18.51 -29.35
CA VAL A 120 -13.70 -19.42 -29.43
C VAL A 120 -13.42 -19.92 -28.01
N GLU A 121 -13.77 -21.17 -27.73
CA GLU A 121 -13.58 -21.82 -26.43
C GLU A 121 -12.07 -21.94 -26.11
N GLY A 122 -11.52 -21.03 -25.32
CA GLY A 122 -10.15 -21.13 -24.79
C GLY A 122 -9.43 -19.81 -24.51
N GLU A 123 -9.65 -18.78 -25.33
CA GLU A 123 -8.92 -17.51 -25.19
C GLU A 123 -9.34 -16.72 -23.93
N ALA A 124 -10.63 -16.73 -23.60
CA ALA A 124 -11.17 -15.90 -22.51
C ALA A 124 -10.83 -16.41 -21.09
N GLY A 125 -10.44 -17.69 -20.94
CA GLY A 125 -10.11 -18.28 -19.63
C GLY A 125 -8.69 -17.95 -19.16
N ASN A 126 -7.71 -18.23 -20.02
CA ASN A 126 -6.30 -17.97 -19.72
C ASN A 126 -5.98 -16.48 -19.49
N GLU A 127 -6.64 -15.59 -20.24
CA GLU A 127 -6.42 -14.14 -20.09
C GLU A 127 -7.08 -13.56 -18.83
N TYR A 128 -8.17 -14.17 -18.34
CA TYR A 128 -8.88 -13.76 -17.13
C TYR A 128 -8.13 -14.13 -15.85
N ASP A 129 -7.54 -15.32 -15.80
CA ASP A 129 -6.72 -15.72 -14.64
C ASP A 129 -5.47 -14.85 -14.51
N ALA A 130 -4.92 -14.39 -15.64
CA ALA A 130 -3.83 -13.42 -15.63
C ALA A 130 -4.24 -12.07 -15.01
N THR A 131 -5.42 -11.53 -15.32
CA THR A 131 -5.87 -10.24 -14.76
C THR A 131 -6.23 -10.30 -13.28
N LYS A 132 -6.68 -11.46 -12.76
CA LYS A 132 -6.88 -11.66 -11.32
C LYS A 132 -5.60 -11.48 -10.51
N SER A 133 -4.48 -11.95 -11.05
CA SER A 133 -3.17 -11.90 -10.40
C SER A 133 -2.46 -10.54 -10.47
N PHE A 134 -3.09 -9.52 -11.10
CA PHE A 134 -2.45 -8.24 -11.44
C PHE A 134 -1.78 -7.53 -10.26
N LEU A 135 -2.44 -7.43 -9.10
CA LEU A 135 -1.82 -6.79 -7.91
C LEU A 135 -0.67 -7.61 -7.33
N ALA A 136 -0.74 -8.94 -7.37
CA ALA A 136 0.30 -9.81 -6.84
C ALA A 136 1.61 -9.71 -7.65
N GLN A 137 1.51 -9.30 -8.91
CA GLN A 137 2.65 -9.13 -9.81
C GLN A 137 3.27 -7.73 -9.74
N LEU A 138 2.64 -6.74 -9.06
CA LEU A 138 3.15 -5.36 -8.99
C LEU A 138 4.58 -5.25 -8.46
N SER A 139 4.98 -6.11 -7.52
CA SER A 139 6.34 -6.10 -6.98
C SER A 139 7.41 -6.52 -7.98
N HIS A 140 7.01 -7.12 -9.09
CA HIS A 140 7.91 -7.65 -10.12
C HIS A 140 8.07 -6.70 -11.32
N TRP A 141 7.25 -5.64 -11.38
CA TRP A 141 7.24 -4.69 -12.49
C TRP A 141 7.88 -3.37 -12.08
N ASP A 142 8.63 -2.78 -13.00
CA ASP A 142 9.09 -1.40 -12.85
C ASP A 142 8.01 -0.38 -13.30
N ASN A 143 8.27 0.92 -13.13
CA ASN A 143 7.26 1.95 -13.40
C ASN A 143 6.83 2.00 -14.88
N GLU A 144 7.72 1.72 -15.82
CA GLU A 144 7.40 1.73 -17.25
C GLU A 144 6.60 0.48 -17.62
N GLU A 145 6.98 -0.67 -17.07
CA GLU A 145 6.26 -1.93 -17.23
C GLU A 145 4.85 -1.88 -16.62
N ILE A 146 4.64 -1.21 -15.47
CA ILE A 146 3.32 -1.06 -14.85
C ILE A 146 2.34 -0.35 -15.80
N ASP A 147 2.77 0.75 -16.42
CA ASP A 147 1.93 1.51 -17.36
C ASP A 147 1.57 0.67 -18.59
N GLU A 148 2.53 -0.10 -19.11
CA GLU A 148 2.29 -1.04 -20.21
C GLU A 148 1.29 -2.15 -19.83
N LYS A 149 1.46 -2.77 -18.66
CA LYS A 149 0.57 -3.83 -18.17
C LYS A 149 -0.83 -3.32 -17.88
N GLN A 150 -0.94 -2.13 -17.30
CA GLN A 150 -2.24 -1.49 -17.08
C GLN A 150 -2.93 -1.19 -18.42
N THR A 151 -2.18 -0.70 -19.42
CA THR A 151 -2.70 -0.47 -20.77
C THR A 151 -3.19 -1.77 -21.40
N GLN A 152 -2.41 -2.86 -21.32
CA GLN A 152 -2.79 -4.18 -21.84
C GLN A 152 -4.11 -4.68 -21.23
N ARG A 153 -4.29 -4.52 -19.91
CA ARG A 153 -5.52 -4.89 -19.21
C ARG A 153 -6.72 -4.05 -19.66
N VAL A 154 -6.55 -2.74 -19.80
CA VAL A 154 -7.59 -1.84 -20.30
C VAL A 154 -7.98 -2.22 -21.73
N GLU A 155 -7.01 -2.50 -22.60
CA GLU A 155 -7.28 -2.93 -23.96
C GLU A 155 -8.01 -4.28 -24.03
N PHE A 156 -7.64 -5.24 -23.19
CA PHE A 156 -8.36 -6.51 -23.07
C PHE A 156 -9.84 -6.27 -22.74
N SER A 157 -10.09 -5.51 -21.68
CA SER A 157 -11.44 -5.16 -21.22
C SER A 157 -12.22 -4.45 -22.34
N ARG A 158 -11.58 -3.51 -23.05
CA ARG A 158 -12.15 -2.78 -24.19
C ARG A 158 -12.50 -3.69 -25.37
N ARG A 159 -11.65 -4.67 -25.70
CA ARG A 159 -11.91 -5.67 -26.75
C ARG A 159 -13.08 -6.55 -26.37
N ALA A 160 -13.15 -7.02 -25.13
CA ALA A 160 -14.26 -7.82 -24.62
C ALA A 160 -15.59 -7.05 -24.68
N ILE A 161 -15.60 -5.78 -24.24
CA ILE A 161 -16.79 -4.92 -24.33
C ILE A 161 -17.23 -4.71 -25.79
N SER A 162 -16.28 -4.53 -26.71
CA SER A 162 -16.59 -4.37 -28.14
C SER A 162 -17.22 -5.64 -28.73
N LYS A 163 -16.76 -6.83 -28.34
CA LYS A 163 -17.42 -8.10 -28.71
C LYS A 163 -18.84 -8.17 -28.12
N LEU A 164 -19.03 -7.71 -26.88
CA LEU A 164 -20.33 -7.72 -26.22
C LEU A 164 -21.35 -6.81 -26.93
N VAL A 165 -20.91 -5.62 -27.37
CA VAL A 165 -21.74 -4.72 -28.18
C VAL A 165 -22.15 -5.37 -29.50
N GLN A 166 -21.22 -6.05 -30.18
CA GLN A 166 -21.55 -6.77 -31.42
C GLN A 166 -22.55 -7.90 -31.19
N ALA A 167 -22.41 -8.67 -30.11
CA ALA A 167 -23.37 -9.70 -29.74
C ALA A 167 -24.77 -9.10 -29.48
N PHE A 168 -24.82 -7.96 -28.78
CA PHE A 168 -26.06 -7.23 -28.55
C PHE A 168 -26.72 -6.78 -29.86
N ASP A 169 -25.95 -6.21 -30.81
CA ASP A 169 -26.46 -5.79 -32.12
C ASP A 169 -27.05 -6.96 -32.91
N ARG A 170 -26.39 -8.12 -32.89
CA ARG A 170 -26.90 -9.34 -33.57
C ARG A 170 -28.22 -9.81 -32.96
N ILE A 171 -28.32 -9.80 -31.62
CA ILE A 171 -29.55 -10.17 -30.91
C ILE A 171 -30.68 -9.19 -31.25
N MET A 172 -30.39 -7.89 -31.25
CA MET A 172 -31.35 -6.86 -31.66
C MET A 172 -31.86 -7.08 -33.08
N GLN A 173 -30.96 -7.29 -34.05
CA GLN A 173 -31.34 -7.57 -35.44
C GLN A 173 -32.19 -8.86 -35.57
N ARG A 174 -31.87 -9.90 -34.81
CA ARG A 174 -32.67 -11.14 -34.79
C ARG A 174 -34.05 -10.92 -34.20
N ASN A 175 -34.15 -10.15 -33.13
CA ASN A 175 -35.43 -9.79 -32.48
C ASN A 175 -36.30 -8.91 -33.39
N GLU A 176 -35.72 -7.96 -34.12
CA GLU A 176 -36.43 -7.15 -35.12
C GLU A 176 -36.98 -7.99 -36.26
N LYS A 177 -36.18 -8.94 -36.78
CA LYS A 177 -36.61 -9.90 -37.81
C LYS A 177 -37.77 -10.78 -37.32
N LEU A 178 -37.66 -11.37 -36.13
CA LEU A 178 -38.72 -12.16 -35.52
C LEU A 178 -40.01 -11.35 -35.33
N THR A 179 -39.88 -10.12 -34.81
CA THR A 179 -41.03 -9.21 -34.63
C THR A 179 -41.70 -8.86 -35.95
N SER A 180 -40.91 -8.64 -37.01
CA SER A 180 -41.43 -8.36 -38.35
C SER A 180 -42.14 -9.56 -38.96
N LEU A 181 -41.61 -10.77 -38.77
CA LEU A 181 -42.25 -12.02 -39.20
C LEU A 181 -43.58 -12.25 -38.45
N MET A 182 -43.62 -12.04 -37.14
CA MET A 182 -44.85 -12.17 -36.36
C MET A 182 -45.93 -11.18 -36.84
N LYS A 183 -45.57 -9.92 -37.09
CA LYS A 183 -46.50 -8.91 -37.65
C LYS A 183 -46.96 -9.25 -39.06
N GLY A 184 -46.09 -9.82 -39.90
CA GLY A 184 -46.43 -10.27 -41.25
C GLY A 184 -47.33 -11.51 -41.31
N THR A 185 -47.40 -12.29 -40.21
CA THR A 185 -48.17 -13.53 -40.16
C THR A 185 -49.63 -13.30 -39.73
N GLU A 186 -49.96 -12.18 -39.07
CA GLU A 186 -51.33 -11.89 -38.62
C GLU A 186 -52.27 -11.32 -39.71
N VAL A 187 -51.77 -10.94 -40.90
CA VAL A 187 -52.58 -10.21 -41.90
C VAL A 187 -53.12 -11.07 -43.05
N ASN A 188 -52.71 -12.33 -43.19
CA ASN A 188 -53.15 -13.19 -44.32
C ASN A 188 -54.32 -14.15 -44.00
N GLY A 189 -55.12 -13.86 -42.98
CA GLY A 189 -56.25 -14.70 -42.56
C GLY A 189 -57.63 -14.34 -43.14
N SER A 190 -57.79 -13.28 -43.95
CA SER A 190 -59.12 -12.90 -44.45
C SER A 190 -59.06 -11.93 -45.64
N ALA A 191 -58.97 -12.45 -46.86
CA ALA A 191 -59.48 -11.77 -48.06
C ALA A 191 -59.62 -12.75 -49.23
N THR A 192 -60.76 -13.44 -49.31
CA THR A 192 -61.43 -13.67 -50.59
C THR A 192 -62.38 -12.48 -50.82
N PRO A 193 -62.42 -11.89 -52.02
CA PRO A 193 -63.44 -12.36 -52.97
C PRO A 193 -62.97 -12.41 -54.44
N ASP A 194 -63.30 -13.55 -55.07
CA ASP A 194 -64.09 -13.70 -56.30
C ASP A 194 -63.99 -12.64 -57.41
N VAL A 195 -63.56 -13.04 -58.62
CA VAL A 195 -64.40 -13.11 -59.85
C VAL A 195 -63.61 -13.79 -61.00
N ALA A 196 -64.16 -14.91 -61.48
CA ALA A 196 -64.24 -15.48 -62.84
C ALA A 196 -63.08 -15.34 -63.86
N ASP A 197 -62.58 -16.47 -64.39
CA ASP A 197 -63.09 -17.13 -65.62
C ASP A 197 -62.04 -18.15 -66.12
N GLY A 198 -62.46 -19.28 -66.72
CA GLY A 198 -61.53 -20.20 -67.40
C GLY A 198 -61.72 -21.69 -67.13
N ASP A 199 -62.68 -22.24 -67.86
CA ASP A 199 -63.06 -23.65 -68.03
C ASP A 199 -61.88 -24.58 -68.43
N ALA A 200 -61.58 -25.62 -67.63
CA ALA A 200 -60.87 -26.83 -68.08
C ALA A 200 -61.13 -28.03 -67.15
N LYS A 201 -61.76 -29.05 -67.73
CA LYS A 201 -62.37 -30.22 -67.12
C LYS A 201 -61.35 -31.34 -66.80
N SER A 202 -61.04 -31.48 -65.51
CA SER A 202 -60.98 -32.73 -64.70
C SER A 202 -60.60 -34.07 -65.38
N ILE A 203 -59.37 -34.57 -65.12
CA ILE A 203 -59.04 -35.98 -64.82
C ILE A 203 -57.72 -36.03 -63.98
N GLU A 204 -57.69 -35.64 -62.70
CA GLU A 204 -56.60 -36.02 -61.75
C GLU A 204 -57.05 -36.10 -60.26
N GLU A 205 -58.34 -36.08 -59.95
CA GLU A 205 -58.82 -35.76 -58.59
C GLU A 205 -58.73 -36.89 -57.53
N GLU A 206 -58.52 -38.15 -57.90
CA GLU A 206 -58.51 -39.25 -56.91
C GLU A 206 -57.13 -39.52 -56.26
N LYS A 207 -56.04 -39.08 -56.88
CA LYS A 207 -54.71 -39.18 -56.25
C LYS A 207 -54.43 -38.00 -55.32
N ASP A 208 -55.02 -36.85 -55.60
CA ASP A 208 -54.65 -35.58 -54.99
C ASP A 208 -55.17 -35.44 -53.54
N GLU A 209 -56.33 -36.03 -53.24
CA GLU A 209 -56.92 -35.98 -51.89
C GLU A 209 -56.14 -36.83 -50.88
N LYS A 210 -55.62 -37.98 -51.33
CA LYS A 210 -54.79 -38.87 -50.50
C LYS A 210 -53.40 -38.28 -50.25
N THR A 211 -52.78 -37.63 -51.25
CA THR A 211 -51.53 -36.89 -51.07
C THR A 211 -51.71 -35.64 -50.20
N LYS A 212 -52.84 -34.91 -50.34
CA LYS A 212 -53.18 -33.78 -49.45
C LYS A 212 -53.37 -34.23 -48.01
N ALA A 213 -54.12 -35.31 -47.76
CA ALA A 213 -54.35 -35.84 -46.43
C ALA A 213 -53.02 -36.28 -45.77
N THR A 214 -52.16 -37.00 -46.49
CA THR A 214 -50.82 -37.36 -45.99
C THR A 214 -49.92 -36.15 -45.77
N LYS A 215 -50.03 -35.11 -46.60
CA LYS A 215 -49.26 -33.87 -46.43
C LYS A 215 -49.72 -33.11 -45.17
N VAL A 216 -51.02 -33.02 -44.93
CA VAL A 216 -51.60 -32.40 -43.74
C VAL A 216 -51.25 -33.17 -42.46
N GLU A 217 -51.22 -34.51 -42.50
CA GLU A 217 -50.75 -35.32 -41.37
C GLU A 217 -49.26 -35.13 -41.08
N VAL A 218 -48.43 -35.10 -42.13
CA VAL A 218 -46.99 -34.82 -42.00
C VAL A 218 -46.76 -33.40 -41.48
N ASP A 219 -47.50 -32.40 -41.98
CA ASP A 219 -47.41 -31.02 -41.50
C ASP A 219 -47.84 -30.88 -40.04
N LYS A 220 -48.87 -31.62 -39.59
CA LYS A 220 -49.25 -31.71 -38.17
C LYS A 220 -48.16 -32.36 -37.32
N ALA A 221 -47.59 -33.47 -37.76
CA ALA A 221 -46.51 -34.14 -37.04
C ALA A 221 -45.26 -33.26 -36.93
N ILE A 222 -44.93 -32.52 -37.99
CA ILE A 222 -43.83 -31.54 -38.01
C ILE A 222 -44.13 -30.38 -37.04
N ALA A 223 -45.36 -29.87 -37.01
CA ALA A 223 -45.76 -28.80 -36.09
C ALA A 223 -45.68 -29.25 -34.62
N GLU A 224 -46.12 -30.47 -34.33
CA GLU A 224 -46.09 -31.06 -33.00
C GLU A 224 -44.65 -31.32 -32.53
N LEU A 225 -43.79 -31.85 -33.41
CA LEU A 225 -42.36 -32.04 -33.14
C LEU A 225 -41.63 -30.69 -32.92
N ASN A 226 -41.95 -29.67 -33.74
CA ASN A 226 -41.40 -28.33 -33.55
C ASN A 226 -41.83 -27.70 -32.22
N SER A 227 -43.09 -27.91 -31.80
CA SER A 227 -43.58 -27.44 -30.50
C SER A 227 -42.84 -28.10 -29.35
N GLN A 228 -42.62 -29.43 -29.42
CA GLN A 228 -41.81 -30.16 -28.45
C GLN A 228 -40.36 -29.67 -28.43
N LEU A 229 -39.76 -29.49 -29.61
CA LEU A 229 -38.39 -28.99 -29.74
C LEU A 229 -38.25 -27.58 -29.14
N GLN A 230 -39.22 -26.68 -29.37
CA GLN A 230 -39.24 -25.36 -28.75
C GLN A 230 -39.36 -25.43 -27.21
N SER A 231 -40.18 -26.34 -26.69
CA SER A 231 -40.32 -26.52 -25.24
C SER A 231 -39.05 -27.04 -24.57
N GLU A 232 -38.36 -28.03 -25.19
CA GLU A 232 -37.07 -28.52 -24.70
C GLU A 232 -35.97 -27.47 -24.86
N ASN A 233 -35.97 -26.69 -25.95
CA ASN A 233 -35.01 -25.61 -26.15
C ASN A 233 -35.17 -24.54 -25.06
N LEU A 234 -36.41 -24.17 -24.71
CA LEU A 234 -36.69 -23.28 -23.59
C LEU A 234 -36.22 -23.89 -22.25
N ARG A 235 -36.50 -25.18 -22.01
CA ARG A 235 -36.08 -25.88 -20.79
C ARG A 235 -34.56 -25.90 -20.64
N LEU A 236 -33.85 -26.21 -21.72
CA LEU A 236 -32.38 -26.21 -21.76
C LEU A 236 -31.82 -24.81 -21.56
N GLN A 237 -32.41 -23.78 -22.18
CA GLN A 237 -32.00 -22.40 -21.96
C GLN A 237 -32.17 -21.98 -20.49
N LEU A 238 -33.29 -22.32 -19.85
CA LEU A 238 -33.50 -22.05 -18.42
C LEU A 238 -32.47 -22.77 -17.55
N LEU A 239 -32.22 -24.06 -17.82
CA LEU A 239 -31.24 -24.85 -17.07
C LEU A 239 -29.81 -24.30 -17.25
N VAL A 240 -29.42 -23.92 -18.47
CA VAL A 240 -28.12 -23.29 -18.73
C VAL A 240 -28.00 -21.97 -17.97
N THR A 241 -29.05 -21.15 -17.99
CA THR A 241 -29.07 -19.86 -17.28
C THR A 241 -28.93 -20.05 -15.76
N GLU A 242 -29.62 -21.06 -15.21
CA GLU A 242 -29.55 -21.42 -13.79
C GLU A 242 -28.17 -21.96 -13.41
N LEU A 243 -27.62 -22.89 -14.19
CA LEU A 243 -26.30 -23.46 -13.95
C LEU A 243 -25.21 -22.39 -14.05
N GLN A 244 -25.28 -21.49 -15.03
CA GLN A 244 -24.36 -20.37 -15.14
C GLN A 244 -24.49 -19.39 -13.96
N ALA A 245 -25.71 -19.12 -13.48
CA ALA A 245 -25.90 -18.26 -12.31
C ALA A 245 -25.33 -18.90 -11.04
N LYS A 246 -25.55 -20.21 -10.84
CA LYS A 246 -24.95 -20.98 -9.75
C LYS A 246 -23.43 -21.01 -9.86
N ASN A 247 -22.88 -21.18 -11.06
CA ASN A 247 -21.44 -21.17 -11.27
C ASN A 247 -20.83 -19.81 -10.94
N HIS A 248 -21.48 -18.70 -11.32
CA HIS A 248 -21.05 -17.35 -10.90
C HIS A 248 -21.07 -17.18 -9.38
N ASP A 249 -22.13 -17.63 -8.71
CA ASP A 249 -22.23 -17.58 -7.25
C ASP A 249 -21.12 -18.41 -6.57
N PHE A 250 -20.82 -19.59 -7.09
CA PHE A 250 -19.70 -20.39 -6.60
C PHE A 250 -18.34 -19.75 -6.88
N SER A 251 -18.12 -19.16 -8.06
CA SER A 251 -16.90 -18.43 -8.39
C SER A 251 -16.69 -17.25 -7.43
N LEU A 252 -17.75 -16.54 -7.03
CA LEU A 252 -17.66 -15.45 -6.07
C LEU A 252 -17.31 -15.93 -4.66
N LYS A 253 -17.94 -17.01 -4.22
CA LYS A 253 -17.59 -17.63 -2.93
C LYS A 253 -16.17 -18.16 -2.93
N HIS A 254 -15.72 -18.73 -4.04
CA HIS A 254 -14.36 -19.21 -4.19
C HIS A 254 -13.36 -18.07 -4.07
N ALA A 255 -13.57 -16.96 -4.80
CA ALA A 255 -12.72 -15.76 -4.68
C ALA A 255 -12.70 -15.20 -3.24
N ALA A 256 -13.84 -15.18 -2.55
CA ALA A 256 -13.89 -14.72 -1.16
C ALA A 256 -13.09 -15.63 -0.20
N HIS A 257 -13.13 -16.95 -0.41
CA HIS A 257 -12.31 -17.89 0.36
C HIS A 257 -10.82 -17.79 0.01
N GLU A 258 -10.47 -17.55 -1.26
CA GLU A 258 -9.08 -17.27 -1.65
C GLU A 258 -8.53 -16.00 -0.99
N ASP A 259 -9.34 -14.93 -0.89
CA ASP A 259 -8.98 -13.71 -0.17
C ASP A 259 -8.75 -14.00 1.34
N GLU A 260 -9.62 -14.81 1.95
CA GLU A 260 -9.50 -15.22 3.36
C GLU A 260 -8.23 -16.05 3.60
N ILE A 261 -7.93 -17.00 2.70
CA ILE A 261 -6.69 -17.78 2.76
C ILE A 261 -5.48 -16.87 2.66
N SER A 262 -5.46 -15.95 1.69
CA SER A 262 -4.36 -14.99 1.51
C SER A 262 -4.13 -14.12 2.74
N ALA A 263 -5.21 -13.65 3.39
CA ALA A 263 -5.11 -12.88 4.64
C ALA A 263 -4.59 -13.72 5.83
N MET A 264 -4.93 -15.01 5.87
CA MET A 264 -4.40 -15.91 6.90
C MET A 264 -2.94 -16.29 6.65
N GLU A 265 -2.51 -16.40 5.39
CA GLU A 265 -1.12 -16.62 5.00
C GLU A 265 -0.23 -15.43 5.38
N THR A 266 -0.64 -14.20 5.06
CA THR A 266 0.11 -12.99 5.45
C THR A 266 0.25 -12.88 6.97
N LYS A 267 -0.84 -13.12 7.71
CA LYS A 267 -0.82 -13.14 9.17
C LYS A 267 0.12 -14.22 9.72
N THR A 268 0.17 -15.39 9.07
CA THR A 268 1.09 -16.46 9.48
C THR A 268 2.55 -16.05 9.28
N GLU A 269 2.86 -15.36 8.19
CA GLU A 269 4.21 -14.86 7.91
C GLU A 269 4.61 -13.73 8.87
N GLU A 270 3.70 -12.81 9.20
CA GLU A 270 3.93 -11.79 10.23
C GLU A 270 4.26 -12.39 11.59
N MET A 271 3.48 -13.39 12.02
CA MET A 271 3.73 -14.11 13.28
C MET A 271 5.06 -14.86 13.24
N ARG A 272 5.46 -15.39 12.08
CA ARG A 272 6.76 -16.05 11.88
C ARG A 272 7.90 -15.05 12.07
N ASN A 273 7.81 -13.87 11.46
CA ASN A 273 8.80 -12.80 11.58
C ASN A 273 8.95 -12.31 13.04
N GLN A 274 7.83 -12.12 13.75
CA GLN A 274 7.85 -11.74 15.17
C GLN A 274 8.52 -12.82 16.04
N LEU A 275 8.26 -14.09 15.74
CA LEU A 275 8.87 -15.21 16.44
C LEU A 275 10.39 -15.24 16.21
N GLU A 276 10.85 -14.95 14.99
CA GLU A 276 12.28 -14.83 14.68
C GLU A 276 12.94 -13.64 15.40
N GLU A 277 12.28 -12.48 15.45
CA GLU A 277 12.77 -11.32 16.20
C GLU A 277 12.92 -11.61 17.70
N VAL A 278 11.90 -12.23 18.31
CA VAL A 278 11.93 -12.61 19.73
C VAL A 278 13.02 -13.66 19.99
N LYS A 279 13.18 -14.65 19.10
CA LYS A 279 14.28 -15.62 19.19
C LYS A 279 15.64 -14.94 19.15
N TYR A 280 15.83 -13.96 18.26
CA TYR A 280 17.07 -13.22 18.17
C TYR A 280 17.37 -12.45 19.47
N GLU A 281 16.39 -11.74 20.02
CA GLU A 281 16.58 -11.03 21.30
C GLU A 281 16.82 -11.99 22.46
N LEU A 282 16.16 -13.15 22.49
CA LEU A 282 16.42 -14.20 23.47
C LEU A 282 17.86 -14.72 23.38
N GLU A 283 18.34 -15.08 22.20
CA GLU A 283 19.74 -15.52 22.06
C GLU A 283 20.73 -14.41 22.47
N LYS A 284 20.39 -13.15 22.19
CA LYS A 284 21.19 -11.99 22.57
C LYS A 284 21.21 -11.79 24.08
N THR A 285 20.11 -12.02 24.80
CA THR A 285 20.11 -11.99 26.27
C THR A 285 20.86 -13.18 26.86
N MET A 286 20.67 -14.39 26.32
CA MET A 286 21.42 -15.58 26.73
C MET A 286 22.93 -15.37 26.61
N ARG A 287 23.43 -14.84 25.49
CA ARG A 287 24.87 -14.50 25.33
C ARG A 287 25.38 -13.49 26.36
N ARG A 288 24.53 -12.59 26.84
CA ARG A 288 24.89 -11.65 27.91
C ARG A 288 24.95 -12.36 29.25
N GLU A 289 24.00 -13.24 29.52
CA GLU A 289 23.96 -14.09 30.72
C GLU A 289 25.22 -14.97 30.80
N ASP A 290 25.57 -15.69 29.73
CA ASP A 290 26.79 -16.51 29.64
C ASP A 290 28.05 -15.70 29.99
N LYS A 291 28.11 -14.44 29.53
CA LYS A 291 29.23 -13.54 29.81
C LYS A 291 29.26 -13.07 31.26
N LEU A 292 28.10 -12.88 31.88
CA LEU A 292 27.97 -12.56 33.30
C LEU A 292 28.35 -13.76 34.16
N ASP A 293 27.90 -14.97 33.81
CA ASP A 293 28.24 -16.21 34.49
C ASP A 293 29.74 -16.49 34.45
N TYR A 294 30.38 -16.29 33.30
CA TYR A 294 31.83 -16.40 33.18
C TYR A 294 32.55 -15.43 34.14
N ARG A 295 32.10 -14.16 34.19
CA ARG A 295 32.69 -13.15 35.09
C ARG A 295 32.45 -13.48 36.57
N LEU A 296 31.26 -13.95 36.91
CA LEU A 296 30.91 -14.41 38.25
C LEU A 296 31.81 -15.57 38.68
N ALA A 297 31.99 -16.57 37.82
CA ALA A 297 32.88 -17.69 38.07
C ALA A 297 34.34 -17.25 38.26
N GLU A 298 34.82 -16.27 37.48
CA GLU A 298 36.16 -15.72 37.63
C GLU A 298 36.35 -14.99 38.98
N VAL A 299 35.37 -14.18 39.37
CA VAL A 299 35.38 -13.48 40.68
C VAL A 299 35.31 -14.48 41.83
N ALA A 300 34.45 -15.50 41.73
CA ALA A 300 34.33 -16.55 42.74
C ALA A 300 35.65 -17.31 42.93
N LYS A 301 36.35 -17.64 41.83
CA LYS A 301 37.70 -18.25 41.90
C LYS A 301 38.70 -17.34 42.58
N LYS A 302 38.75 -16.05 42.20
CA LYS A 302 39.65 -15.07 42.83
C LYS A 302 39.37 -14.95 44.32
N HIS A 303 38.10 -14.93 44.71
CA HIS A 303 37.69 -14.89 46.11
C HIS A 303 38.18 -16.13 46.88
N GLN A 304 37.93 -17.34 46.36
CA GLN A 304 38.45 -18.58 46.95
C GLN A 304 39.97 -18.58 47.10
N THR A 305 40.71 -18.13 46.08
CA THR A 305 42.18 -18.04 46.16
C THR A 305 42.63 -17.03 47.23
N ALA A 306 41.95 -15.90 47.35
CA ALA A 306 42.25 -14.90 48.37
C ALA A 306 41.95 -15.44 49.78
N GLU A 307 40.84 -16.15 49.98
CA GLU A 307 40.51 -16.82 51.24
C GLU A 307 41.58 -17.84 51.64
N LEU A 308 42.04 -18.67 50.71
CA LEU A 308 43.11 -19.65 50.96
C LEU A 308 44.42 -18.97 51.37
N LEU A 309 44.82 -17.90 50.68
CA LEU A 309 46.01 -17.12 51.04
C LEU A 309 45.87 -16.46 52.42
N LEU A 310 44.68 -15.97 52.77
CA LEU A 310 44.39 -15.39 54.08
C LEU A 310 44.53 -16.45 55.18
N LEU A 311 44.02 -17.66 54.94
CA LEU A 311 44.12 -18.79 55.86
C LEU A 311 45.58 -19.26 56.02
N GLU A 312 46.35 -19.28 54.94
CA GLU A 312 47.78 -19.58 54.97
C GLU A 312 48.57 -18.52 55.77
N LEU A 313 48.27 -17.23 55.58
CA LEU A 313 48.87 -16.14 56.37
C LEU A 313 48.50 -16.25 57.85
N GLN A 314 47.24 -16.53 58.18
CA GLN A 314 46.80 -16.75 59.56
C GLN A 314 47.54 -17.94 60.21
N SER A 315 47.76 -19.03 59.47
CA SER A 315 48.52 -20.18 59.95
C SER A 315 50.00 -19.86 60.19
N LYS A 316 50.62 -19.03 59.33
CA LYS A 316 52.01 -18.57 59.48
C LYS A 316 52.19 -17.63 60.67
N VAL A 317 51.21 -16.75 60.91
CA VAL A 317 51.18 -15.88 62.10
C VAL A 317 51.00 -16.70 63.37
N ALA A 318 50.12 -17.72 63.36
CA ALA A 318 49.94 -18.64 64.48
C ALA A 318 51.19 -19.49 64.74
N GLY A 319 51.91 -19.93 63.70
CA GLY A 319 53.18 -20.68 63.83
C GLY A 319 54.36 -19.82 64.28
N GLY A 320 54.43 -18.54 63.85
CA GLY A 320 55.47 -17.60 64.27
C GLY A 320 55.37 -17.21 65.76
N ALA A 321 54.15 -17.13 66.31
CA ALA A 321 53.94 -16.86 67.73
C ALA A 321 54.44 -18.00 68.65
N VAL A 322 54.56 -19.23 68.14
CA VAL A 322 55.10 -20.37 68.90
C VAL A 322 56.64 -20.39 68.88
N ALA A 323 57.28 -19.88 67.81
CA ALA A 323 58.74 -19.83 67.70
C ALA A 323 59.39 -18.69 68.53
N GLU A 324 58.69 -17.58 68.78
CA GLU A 324 59.21 -16.48 69.61
C GLU A 324 59.16 -16.75 71.12
N GLN A 325 58.40 -17.74 71.60
CA GLN A 325 58.38 -18.09 73.02
C GLN A 325 59.53 -19.02 73.48
N ASP A 326 60.23 -19.69 72.57
CA ASP A 326 61.30 -20.64 72.92
C ASP A 326 62.71 -20.01 73.00
N GLY A 327 62.83 -18.70 72.72
CA GLY A 327 64.11 -17.96 72.66
C GLY A 327 64.49 -17.15 73.91
N THR A 328 63.67 -17.10 74.96
CA THR A 328 63.86 -16.16 76.10
C THR A 328 64.14 -16.82 77.45
N ALA A 329 64.73 -18.01 77.48
CA ALA A 329 65.21 -18.61 78.73
C ALA A 329 66.70 -19.02 78.66
N LYS A 330 67.53 -18.28 79.43
CA LYS A 330 69.00 -18.39 79.66
C LYS A 330 69.74 -17.29 78.89
N ILE A 331 70.29 -16.26 79.54
CA ILE A 331 71.48 -16.34 80.38
C ILE A 331 71.47 -15.19 81.39
N SER A 332 71.40 -15.54 82.68
CA SER A 332 71.83 -14.70 83.79
C SER A 332 73.01 -15.40 84.44
N LYS A 333 74.22 -14.79 84.39
CA LYS A 333 75.29 -14.90 85.40
C LYS A 333 76.59 -14.19 84.96
N ASN A 334 77.06 -13.34 85.88
CA ASN A 334 78.44 -12.86 86.10
C ASN A 334 78.99 -11.89 85.04
N LYS A 335 79.59 -10.74 85.38
CA LYS A 335 80.24 -10.28 86.60
C LYS A 335 80.30 -8.75 86.58
#